data_AF-A0A813TP87-F1
#
_entry.id   AF-A0A813TP87-F1
#
_cell.length_a   1.000
_cell.length_b   1.000
_cell.length_c   1.000
_cell.angle_alpha   90.00
_cell.angle_beta   90.00
_cell.angle_gamma   90.00
#
_symmetry.space_group_name_H-M   'P 1'
#
loop_
_entity.id
_entity.type
_entity.pdbx_description
1 polymer ?
#
loop_
_entity_poly.entity_id
_entity_poly.type
_entity_poly.pdbx_seq_one_letter_code
_entity_poly.pdbx_strand_id
1 'polypeptide(L)'
;MDTDLNRFGLKTIDEVRIVMKIISPNPNLNCMGAFTRFSTSEDMKNKSYFHQQLASFYEFLDVIPNRTDKIIHGATLYHTEKPFFDMIRLGKALMDPPNEELKHLLPVELQNTLSLYSILHIVKQLDANEKISYGGIYITTESQWNGTVPIGFADG
;
A
#
# COMPACT_ATOMS: atom_id res chain seq x y z
N MET A 1 6.72 9.81 11.46
CA MET A 1 7.10 9.09 12.69
C MET A 1 7.21 7.63 12.34
N ASP A 2 8.28 7.00 12.78
CA ASP A 2 8.51 5.57 12.57
C ASP A 2 8.02 4.80 13.79
N THR A 3 6.83 4.24 13.69
CA THR A 3 6.23 3.40 14.74
C THR A 3 6.47 1.94 14.41
N ASP A 4 7.73 1.55 14.19
CA ASP A 4 8.19 0.21 13.81
C ASP A 4 7.93 -0.22 12.35
N LEU A 5 7.66 0.70 11.43
CA LEU A 5 7.72 0.38 10.00
C LEU A 5 9.19 0.22 9.51
N ASN A 6 10.14 0.89 10.18
CA ASN A 6 11.57 0.80 9.91
C ASN A 6 11.99 1.22 8.50
N ARG A 7 11.22 2.14 7.89
CA ARG A 7 11.50 2.66 6.54
C ARG A 7 12.03 4.10 6.59
N PHE A 8 11.26 5.01 7.19
CA PHE A 8 11.61 6.42 7.38
C PHE A 8 10.87 6.99 8.58
N GLY A 9 11.46 7.99 9.23
CA GLY A 9 10.83 8.78 10.28
C GLY A 9 11.62 8.77 11.59
N LEU A 10 11.20 9.66 12.50
CA LEU A 10 11.72 9.72 13.87
C LEU A 10 11.24 8.51 14.66
N LYS A 11 12.17 7.83 15.35
CA LYS A 11 11.96 6.57 16.08
C LYS A 11 11.81 6.76 17.58
N THR A 12 12.24 7.89 18.13
CA THR A 12 12.20 8.13 19.57
C THR A 12 11.51 9.45 19.92
N ILE A 13 10.95 9.50 21.13
CA ILE A 13 10.35 10.74 21.66
C ILE A 13 11.38 11.88 21.71
N ASP A 14 12.64 11.57 22.02
CA ASP A 14 13.70 12.58 22.10
C ASP A 14 14.07 13.15 20.73
N GLU A 15 14.07 12.33 19.68
CA GLU A 15 14.19 12.82 18.30
C GLU A 15 13.05 13.78 17.93
N VAL A 16 11.81 13.44 18.28
CA VAL A 16 10.65 14.34 18.06
C VAL A 16 10.86 15.66 18.79
N ARG A 17 11.29 15.63 20.06
CA ARG A 17 11.57 16.84 20.84
C ARG A 17 12.69 17.69 20.23
N ILE A 18 13.76 17.07 19.77
CA ILE A 18 14.88 17.77 19.12
C ILE A 18 14.39 18.49 17.86
N VAL A 19 13.62 17.79 17.02
CA VAL A 19 13.05 18.39 15.81
C VAL A 19 12.10 19.53 16.13
N MET A 20 11.21 19.37 17.12
CA MET A 20 10.29 20.44 17.52
C MET A 20 11.00 21.65 18.12
N LYS A 21 12.14 21.48 18.81
CA LYS A 21 12.97 22.59 19.29
C LYS A 21 13.59 23.40 18.15
N ILE A 22 13.85 22.78 17.00
CA ILE A 22 14.39 23.45 15.82
C ILE A 22 13.27 24.17 15.06
N ILE A 23 12.12 23.51 14.88
CA ILE A 23 11.03 24.04 14.07
C ILE A 23 10.26 25.16 14.80
N SER A 24 9.89 24.95 16.07
CA SER A 24 8.96 25.85 16.77
C SER A 24 9.39 27.32 16.85
N PRO A 25 10.68 27.67 17.10
CA PRO A 25 11.10 29.07 17.16
C PRO A 25 11.43 29.69 15.79
N ASN A 26 11.43 28.90 14.71
CA ASN A 26 11.89 29.36 13.41
C ASN A 26 10.72 29.92 12.58
N PRO A 27 10.66 31.24 12.30
CA PRO A 27 9.54 31.84 11.58
C PRO A 27 9.44 31.39 10.11
N ASN A 28 10.50 30.79 9.55
CA ASN A 28 10.52 30.28 8.18
C ASN A 28 10.07 28.81 8.09
N LEU A 29 9.83 28.14 9.22
CA LEU A 29 9.40 26.74 9.27
C LEU A 29 8.01 26.63 9.91
N ASN A 30 7.10 25.96 9.22
CA ASN A 30 5.77 25.67 9.76
C ASN A 30 5.53 24.16 9.83
N CYS A 31 5.42 23.61 11.04
CA CYS A 31 5.01 22.23 11.25
C CYS A 31 3.48 22.11 11.09
N MET A 32 3.05 21.80 9.86
CA MET A 32 1.64 21.66 9.49
C MET A 32 0.97 20.38 10.00
N GLY A 33 1.75 19.36 10.34
CA GLY A 33 1.19 18.03 10.59
C GLY A 33 2.21 16.99 11.02
N ALA A 34 1.70 15.82 11.41
CA ALA A 34 2.49 14.64 11.72
C ALA A 34 1.80 13.38 11.19
N PHE A 35 2.58 12.38 10.81
CA PHE A 35 2.03 11.13 10.29
C PHE A 35 2.86 9.91 10.64
N THR A 36 2.20 8.75 10.62
CA THR A 36 2.83 7.43 10.58
C THR A 36 2.27 6.60 9.41
N ARG A 37 2.84 5.42 9.18
CA ARG A 37 2.32 4.40 8.29
C ARG A 37 2.34 3.06 9.00
N PHE A 38 1.18 2.43 9.09
CA PHE A 38 1.04 1.09 9.66
C PHE A 38 1.48 0.02 8.66
N SER A 39 2.13 -1.03 9.16
CA SER A 39 2.65 -2.13 8.32
C SER A 39 1.63 -3.23 8.13
N THR A 40 0.76 -3.47 9.11
CA THR A 40 -0.22 -4.58 9.13
C THR A 40 -1.67 -4.07 9.14
N SER A 41 -1.94 -2.93 8.48
CA SER A 41 -3.27 -2.31 8.42
C SER A 41 -4.34 -3.12 7.69
N GLU A 42 -3.93 -4.19 7.01
CA GLU A 42 -4.77 -5.11 6.25
C GLU A 42 -4.91 -6.47 6.96
N ASP A 43 -4.21 -6.70 8.08
CA ASP A 43 -4.31 -7.94 8.86
C ASP A 43 -5.40 -7.79 9.93
N MET A 44 -6.59 -8.29 9.62
CA MET A 44 -7.75 -8.23 10.52
C MET A 44 -7.79 -9.38 11.52
N LYS A 45 -6.99 -10.43 11.31
CA LYS A 45 -6.90 -11.61 12.19
C LYS A 45 -6.01 -11.32 13.39
N ASN A 46 -4.91 -10.59 13.18
CA ASN A 46 -3.99 -10.21 14.24
C ASN A 46 -3.74 -8.70 14.27
N LYS A 47 -4.53 -7.99 15.08
CA LYS A 47 -4.43 -6.53 15.26
C LYS A 47 -3.38 -6.10 16.29
N SER A 48 -2.66 -7.03 16.93
CA SER A 48 -1.72 -6.70 18.03
C SER A 48 -0.65 -5.70 17.59
N TYR A 49 -0.05 -5.95 16.43
CA TYR A 49 1.00 -5.09 15.89
C TYR A 49 0.46 -3.71 15.52
N PHE A 50 -0.68 -3.65 14.82
CA PHE A 50 -1.37 -2.39 14.54
C PHE A 50 -1.63 -1.56 15.81
N HIS A 51 -2.10 -2.20 16.89
CA HIS A 51 -2.34 -1.52 18.16
C HIS A 51 -1.06 -1.02 18.84
N GLN A 52 0.04 -1.78 18.77
CA GLN A 52 1.35 -1.32 19.23
C GLN A 52 1.79 -0.08 18.46
N GLN A 53 1.76 -0.13 17.12
CA GLN A 53 2.16 1.02 16.29
C GLN A 53 1.28 2.25 16.57
N LEU A 54 -0.03 2.04 16.78
CA LEU A 54 -0.96 3.10 17.11
C LEU A 54 -0.66 3.73 18.48
N ALA A 55 -0.35 2.92 19.49
CA ALA A 55 0.05 3.40 20.81
C ALA A 55 1.33 4.25 20.73
N SER A 56 2.38 3.76 20.06
CA SER A 56 3.61 4.52 19.84
C SER A 56 3.37 5.82 19.07
N PHE A 57 2.43 5.82 18.11
CA PHE A 57 2.08 7.05 17.41
C PHE A 57 1.48 8.09 18.35
N TYR A 58 0.58 7.69 19.26
CA TYR A 58 0.04 8.61 20.27
C TYR A 58 1.14 9.19 21.16
N GLU A 59 2.07 8.38 21.65
CA GLU A 59 3.18 8.86 22.48
C GLU A 59 4.03 9.92 21.76
N PHE A 60 4.29 9.74 20.46
CA PHE A 60 5.00 10.75 19.68
C PHE A 60 4.19 12.03 19.45
N LEU A 61 2.87 11.91 19.28
CA LEU A 61 1.99 13.07 19.10
C LEU A 61 1.87 13.90 20.38
N ASP A 62 1.97 13.29 21.55
CA ASP A 62 1.83 13.96 22.85
C ASP A 62 2.97 14.95 23.16
N VAL A 63 4.13 14.80 22.51
CA VAL A 63 5.25 15.73 22.65
C VAL A 63 5.29 16.82 21.58
N ILE A 64 4.30 16.87 20.68
CA ILE A 64 4.19 17.93 19.68
C ILE A 64 3.42 19.13 20.26
N PRO A 65 4.02 20.34 20.30
CA PRO A 65 3.33 21.55 20.75
C PRO A 65 2.20 21.95 19.79
N ASN A 66 1.11 22.50 20.34
CA ASN A 66 -0.07 22.97 19.59
C ASN A 66 -0.62 21.91 18.61
N ARG A 67 -0.71 20.65 19.06
CA ARG A 67 -1.18 19.52 18.25
C ARG A 67 -2.55 19.76 17.62
N THR A 68 -3.45 20.49 18.30
CA THR A 68 -4.81 20.80 17.82
C THR A 68 -4.83 21.62 16.53
N ASP A 69 -3.75 22.34 16.23
CA ASP A 69 -3.64 23.20 15.05
C ASP A 69 -2.96 22.47 13.87
N LYS A 70 -2.74 21.16 14.01
CA LYS A 70 -1.98 20.33 13.06
C LYS A 70 -2.86 19.28 12.44
N ILE A 71 -2.58 18.98 11.18
CA ILE A 71 -3.25 17.89 10.47
C ILE A 71 -2.51 16.59 10.80
N ILE A 72 -3.17 15.68 11.51
CA ILE A 72 -2.61 14.39 11.86
C ILE A 72 -3.06 13.36 10.83
N HIS A 73 -2.12 12.59 10.28
CA HIS A 73 -2.42 11.57 9.29
C HIS A 73 -1.97 10.20 9.81
N GLY A 74 -2.92 9.35 10.16
CA GLY A 74 -2.59 8.02 10.67
C GLY A 74 -3.65 7.00 10.36
N ALA A 75 -4.43 7.16 9.28
CA ALA A 75 -5.56 6.28 9.06
C ALA A 75 -5.20 5.02 8.27
N THR A 76 -5.91 3.95 8.60
CA THR A 76 -6.11 2.77 7.75
C THR A 76 -7.54 2.82 7.23
N LEU A 77 -7.79 2.18 6.09
CA LEU A 77 -9.14 2.12 5.54
C LEU A 77 -10.05 1.14 6.33
N TYR A 78 -9.45 0.16 7.01
CA TYR A 78 -10.17 -1.01 7.53
C TYR A 78 -10.32 -1.04 9.07
N HIS A 79 -9.59 -0.19 9.82
CA HIS A 79 -9.71 -0.13 11.29
C HIS A 79 -10.50 1.11 11.73
N THR A 80 -11.83 1.05 11.62
CA THR A 80 -12.76 2.16 11.93
C THR A 80 -13.05 2.37 13.42
N GLU A 81 -12.58 1.46 14.29
CA GLU A 81 -12.90 1.41 15.72
C GLU A 81 -12.11 2.41 16.60
N LYS A 82 -11.07 3.08 16.07
CA LYS A 82 -10.23 4.04 16.82
C LYS A 82 -10.09 5.35 16.03
N PRO A 83 -9.95 6.49 16.73
CA PRO A 83 -10.46 7.76 16.22
C PRO A 83 -9.78 8.13 14.91
N PHE A 84 -10.61 8.63 13.99
CA PHE A 84 -10.16 9.26 12.77
C PHE A 84 -9.16 10.36 13.14
N PHE A 85 -7.96 10.26 12.58
CA PHE A 85 -7.10 11.42 12.46
C PHE A 85 -7.70 12.37 11.41
N ASP A 86 -7.16 13.58 11.31
CA ASP A 86 -7.70 14.64 10.46
C ASP A 86 -7.68 14.32 8.96
N MET A 87 -6.81 13.40 8.53
CA MET A 87 -6.69 13.02 7.12
C MET A 87 -6.31 11.55 6.90
N ILE A 88 -6.83 10.99 5.80
CA ILE A 88 -6.47 9.66 5.28
C ILE A 88 -5.70 9.80 3.96
N ARG A 89 -4.69 8.94 3.72
CA ARG A 89 -3.93 8.92 2.46
C ARG A 89 -4.39 7.75 1.59
N LEU A 90 -5.50 7.93 0.88
CA LEU A 90 -6.04 6.91 -0.03
C LEU A 90 -5.07 6.68 -1.20
N GLY A 91 -4.74 5.41 -1.44
CA GLY A 91 -3.85 4.96 -2.51
C GLY A 91 -4.51 3.85 -3.31
N LYS A 92 -4.11 2.60 -3.06
CA LYS A 92 -4.59 1.40 -3.78
C LYS A 92 -6.12 1.32 -3.90
N ALA A 93 -6.86 1.68 -2.86
CA ALA A 93 -8.32 1.67 -2.85
C ALA A 93 -8.97 2.59 -3.90
N LEU A 94 -8.24 3.54 -4.50
CA LEU A 94 -8.73 4.35 -5.62
C LEU A 94 -8.69 3.59 -6.96
N MET A 95 -7.89 2.53 -7.06
CA MET A 95 -7.65 1.83 -8.32
C MET A 95 -8.13 0.38 -8.31
N ASP A 96 -7.96 -0.31 -7.18
CA ASP A 96 -8.21 -1.73 -7.04
C ASP A 96 -9.14 -2.02 -5.85
N PRO A 97 -10.10 -2.96 -6.00
CA PRO A 97 -10.82 -3.50 -4.86
C PRO A 97 -9.86 -4.28 -3.94
N PRO A 98 -10.15 -4.33 -2.64
CA PRO A 98 -9.41 -5.17 -1.71
C PRO A 98 -9.74 -6.65 -1.92
N ASN A 99 -9.04 -7.54 -1.21
CA ASN A 99 -9.40 -8.96 -1.20
C ASN A 99 -10.79 -9.18 -0.55
N GLU A 100 -11.36 -10.37 -0.75
CA GLU A 100 -12.70 -10.71 -0.24
C GLU A 100 -12.83 -10.57 1.29
N GLU A 101 -11.76 -10.85 2.04
CA GLU A 101 -11.75 -10.73 3.51
C GLU A 101 -11.96 -9.28 3.98
N LEU A 102 -11.41 -8.32 3.23
CA LEU A 102 -11.46 -6.89 3.55
C LEU A 102 -12.62 -6.17 2.84
N LYS A 103 -13.15 -6.73 1.74
CA LYS A 103 -14.21 -6.13 0.93
C LYS A 103 -15.44 -5.78 1.76
N HIS A 104 -15.84 -6.67 2.66
CA HIS A 104 -17.02 -6.49 3.52
C HIS A 104 -16.85 -5.43 4.62
N LEU A 105 -15.63 -4.95 4.86
CA LEU A 105 -15.35 -3.92 5.87
C LEU A 105 -15.55 -2.51 5.34
N LEU A 106 -15.68 -2.35 4.02
CA LEU A 106 -15.88 -1.05 3.39
C LEU A 106 -17.37 -0.73 3.27
N PRO A 107 -17.77 0.53 3.52
CA PRO A 107 -19.17 0.96 3.36
C PRO A 107 -19.57 1.12 1.88
N VAL A 108 -18.63 0.96 0.95
CA VAL A 108 -18.81 1.13 -0.49
C VAL A 108 -18.12 -0.01 -1.24
N GLU A 109 -18.71 -0.42 -2.36
CA GLU A 109 -18.06 -1.37 -3.26
C GLU A 109 -17.06 -0.63 -4.15
N LEU A 110 -15.79 -1.03 -4.07
CA LEU A 110 -14.74 -0.50 -4.92
C LEU A 110 -14.70 -1.25 -6.25
N GLN A 111 -14.43 -0.53 -7.33
CA GLN A 111 -14.34 -1.08 -8.68
C GLN A 111 -12.90 -1.03 -9.17
N ASN A 112 -12.48 -2.06 -9.91
CA ASN A 112 -11.20 -2.04 -10.60
C ASN A 112 -11.25 -1.00 -11.73
N THR A 113 -10.27 -0.10 -11.75
CA THR A 113 -10.16 0.98 -12.74
C THR A 113 -9.18 0.65 -13.86
N LEU A 114 -8.38 -0.40 -13.71
CA LEU A 114 -7.37 -0.80 -14.69
C LEU A 114 -7.78 -2.07 -15.43
N SER A 115 -7.62 -2.05 -16.75
CA SER A 115 -7.80 -3.21 -17.61
C SER A 115 -6.66 -3.29 -18.61
N LEU A 116 -6.15 -4.50 -18.84
CA LEU A 116 -5.09 -4.79 -19.79
C LEU A 116 -5.66 -5.66 -20.92
N TYR A 117 -5.44 -5.24 -22.15
CA TYR A 117 -5.93 -5.92 -23.35
C TYR A 117 -4.78 -6.20 -24.32
N SER A 118 -4.93 -7.26 -25.09
CA SER A 118 -4.05 -7.59 -26.22
C SER A 118 -4.86 -8.28 -27.31
N ILE A 119 -4.23 -8.60 -28.43
CA ILE A 119 -4.85 -9.27 -29.58
C ILE A 119 -4.03 -10.49 -29.99
N LEU A 120 -4.68 -11.52 -30.55
CA LEU A 120 -3.96 -12.60 -31.21
C LEU A 120 -3.28 -12.05 -32.48
N HIS A 121 -1.95 -12.10 -32.50
CA HIS A 121 -1.15 -11.65 -33.63
C HIS A 121 -0.87 -12.78 -34.62
N ILE A 122 -0.57 -13.98 -34.10
CA ILE A 122 -0.28 -15.17 -34.90
C ILE A 122 -1.05 -16.35 -34.33
N VAL A 123 -1.68 -17.13 -35.20
CA VAL A 123 -2.33 -18.39 -34.85
C VAL A 123 -1.78 -19.47 -35.77
N LYS A 124 -1.29 -20.56 -35.19
CA LYS A 124 -0.77 -21.71 -35.93
C LYS A 124 -1.19 -23.01 -35.26
N GLN A 125 -1.47 -24.04 -36.03
CA GLN A 125 -1.62 -25.39 -35.52
C GLN A 125 -0.22 -26.01 -35.39
N LEU A 126 0.03 -26.68 -34.28
CA LEU A 126 1.27 -27.41 -34.00
C LEU A 126 0.92 -28.89 -33.80
N ASP A 127 1.78 -29.78 -34.25
CA ASP A 127 1.63 -31.22 -34.01
C ASP A 127 2.19 -31.62 -32.65
N ALA A 128 2.01 -32.90 -32.27
CA ALA A 128 2.61 -33.46 -31.07
C ALA A 128 4.15 -33.46 -31.15
N ASN A 129 4.81 -33.30 -30.01
CA ASN A 129 6.27 -33.26 -29.84
C ASN A 129 6.98 -32.03 -30.43
N GLU A 130 6.27 -30.93 -30.67
CA GLU A 130 6.85 -29.64 -31.06
C GLU A 130 7.25 -28.80 -29.82
N LYS A 131 8.41 -28.13 -29.89
CA LYS A 131 8.93 -27.27 -28.81
C LYS A 131 8.43 -25.83 -28.98
N ILE A 132 8.01 -25.21 -27.88
CA ILE A 132 7.52 -23.82 -27.86
C ILE A 132 8.43 -22.93 -27.00
N SER A 133 8.62 -21.69 -27.47
CA SER A 133 9.38 -20.63 -26.79
C SER A 133 10.87 -20.94 -26.61
N TYR A 134 11.59 -19.99 -26.01
CA TYR A 134 13.01 -20.13 -25.71
C TYR A 134 13.27 -21.31 -24.78
N GLY A 135 14.35 -22.05 -25.04
CA GLY A 135 14.71 -23.25 -24.29
C GLY A 135 13.83 -24.48 -24.57
N GLY A 136 12.68 -24.31 -25.25
CA GLY A 136 11.77 -25.42 -25.57
C GLY A 136 11.27 -26.17 -24.34
N ILE A 137 11.01 -25.45 -23.25
CA ILE A 137 10.59 -26.02 -21.96
C ILE A 137 9.23 -26.70 -22.10
N TYR A 138 8.33 -26.08 -22.85
CA TYR A 138 7.04 -26.68 -23.19
C TYR A 138 7.16 -27.46 -24.50
N ILE A 139 6.66 -28.69 -24.48
CA ILE A 139 6.56 -29.59 -25.62
C ILE A 139 5.09 -30.00 -25.76
N THR A 140 4.56 -29.88 -26.97
CA THR A 140 3.17 -30.27 -27.26
C THR A 140 2.98 -31.78 -27.06
N THR A 141 1.88 -32.18 -26.42
CA THR A 141 1.55 -33.62 -26.22
C THR A 141 0.64 -34.17 -27.31
N GLU A 142 -0.11 -33.29 -27.97
CA GLU A 142 -1.04 -33.59 -29.05
C GLU A 142 -1.11 -32.40 -30.03
N SER A 143 -1.84 -32.56 -31.14
CA SER A 143 -2.07 -31.46 -32.07
C SER A 143 -2.92 -30.37 -31.42
N GLN A 144 -2.46 -29.13 -31.44
CA GLN A 144 -3.14 -28.01 -30.78
C GLN A 144 -2.94 -26.68 -31.51
N TRP A 145 -3.86 -25.74 -31.30
CA TRP A 145 -3.75 -24.38 -31.80
C TRP A 145 -2.96 -23.51 -30.83
N ASN A 146 -1.87 -22.90 -31.32
CA ASN A 146 -1.04 -21.99 -30.58
C ASN A 146 -1.27 -20.54 -31.05
N GLY A 147 -1.80 -19.71 -30.15
CA GLY A 147 -1.93 -18.26 -30.33
C GLY A 147 -0.75 -17.50 -29.74
N THR A 148 -0.22 -16.52 -30.45
CA THR A 148 0.82 -15.58 -29.96
C THR A 148 0.20 -14.22 -29.75
N VAL A 149 0.40 -13.63 -28.58
CA VAL A 149 -0.01 -12.26 -28.23
C VAL A 149 1.22 -11.35 -28.19
N PRO A 150 1.14 -10.11 -28.70
CA PRO A 150 2.26 -9.16 -28.69
C PRO A 150 2.33 -8.44 -27.34
N ILE A 151 2.67 -9.19 -26.29
CA ILE A 151 2.99 -8.66 -24.96
C ILE A 151 4.08 -9.54 -24.33
N GLY A 152 5.06 -8.92 -23.71
CA GLY A 152 6.18 -9.59 -23.07
C GLY A 152 6.61 -8.90 -21.78
N PHE A 153 7.65 -9.44 -21.14
CA PHE A 153 8.15 -8.94 -19.85
C PHE A 153 8.63 -7.47 -19.89
N ALA A 154 8.93 -6.93 -21.07
CA ALA A 154 9.38 -5.55 -21.22
C ALA A 154 8.22 -4.55 -21.19
N ASP A 155 6.97 -5.03 -21.26
CA ASP A 155 5.76 -4.19 -21.24
C ASP A 155 5.28 -3.87 -19.81
N GLY A 156 5.92 -4.43 -18.77
CA GLY A 156 5.67 -4.15 -17.36
C GLY A 156 5.36 -5.38 -16.51
#